data_AF-A0A949IGW9-F1
#
_entry.id   AF-A0A949IGW9-F1
#
_cell.length_a   1.000
_cell.length_b   1.000
_cell.length_c   1.000
_cell.angle_alpha   90.00
_cell.angle_beta   90.00
_cell.angle_gamma   90.00
#
_symmetry.space_group_name_H-M   'P 1'
#
loop_
_entity.id
_entity.type
_entity.pdbx_description
1 polymer ?
#
loop_
_entity_poly.entity_id
_entity_poly.type
_entity_poly.pdbx_seq_one_letter_code
_entity_poly.pdbx_strand_id
1 'polypeptide(L)'
;MSDTPEATFTPEFLQGSFVDYLKTLPWCSQDDQTLVAVYKLTSEVIEAVRESEVKLFPGGMIVKLPRSVLMGLQQKCDEEQPLPAVLVWKKSGLEIWFRRQKSAEFPFDTWSDPAALAIEREKGVLTAAKLGEAGAAAHAELLSKAKQCPAMIPQY
;
A
#
# COMPACT_ATOMS: atom_id res chain seq x y z
N MET A 1 -22.87 -15.02 -25.38
CA MET A 1 -22.17 -13.88 -24.75
C MET A 1 -21.93 -14.30 -23.32
N SER A 2 -20.67 -14.57 -22.99
CA SER A 2 -20.30 -15.15 -21.71
C SER A 2 -20.31 -14.05 -20.66
N ASP A 3 -21.29 -14.12 -19.73
CA ASP A 3 -21.24 -13.39 -18.47
C ASP A 3 -19.95 -13.78 -17.75
N THR A 4 -18.97 -12.88 -17.79
CA THR A 4 -17.80 -12.99 -16.92
C THR A 4 -18.31 -12.58 -15.54
N PRO A 5 -18.22 -13.43 -14.50
CA PRO A 5 -18.60 -13.02 -13.17
C PRO A 5 -17.70 -11.85 -12.79
N GLU A 6 -18.28 -10.65 -12.72
CA GLU A 6 -17.66 -9.51 -12.08
C GLU A 6 -17.47 -9.95 -10.63
N ALA A 7 -16.24 -10.33 -10.27
CA ALA A 7 -15.95 -10.71 -8.90
C ALA A 7 -16.31 -9.50 -8.03
N THR A 8 -17.42 -9.63 -7.31
CA THR A 8 -17.81 -8.67 -6.29
C THR A 8 -16.81 -8.86 -5.15
N PHE A 9 -15.75 -8.07 -5.14
CA PHE A 9 -14.73 -8.13 -4.11
C PHE A 9 -15.31 -7.54 -2.82
N THR A 10 -15.56 -8.41 -1.85
CA THR A 10 -16.27 -8.13 -0.60
C THR A 10 -15.29 -7.66 0.49
N PRO A 11 -15.80 -7.02 1.58
CA PRO A 11 -15.03 -6.74 2.80
C PRO A 11 -14.24 -7.95 3.35
N GLU A 12 -14.65 -9.17 3.00
CA GLU A 12 -14.01 -10.44 3.36
C GLU A 12 -12.59 -10.57 2.77
N PHE A 13 -12.33 -10.02 1.58
CA PHE A 13 -10.97 -9.98 1.01
C PHE A 13 -10.01 -9.24 1.93
N LEU A 14 -10.42 -8.08 2.44
CA LEU A 14 -9.58 -7.23 3.28
C LEU A 14 -9.32 -7.83 4.66
N GLN A 15 -10.28 -8.57 5.22
CA GLN A 15 -10.18 -9.13 6.58
C GLN A 15 -9.49 -10.50 6.63
N GLY A 16 -9.43 -11.23 5.53
CA GLY A 16 -8.79 -12.54 5.43
C GLY A 16 -7.57 -12.51 4.52
N SER A 17 -7.79 -12.76 3.23
CA SER A 17 -6.74 -12.96 2.23
C SER A 17 -5.71 -11.84 2.18
N PHE A 18 -6.15 -10.58 2.29
CA PHE A 18 -5.25 -9.44 2.28
C PHE A 18 -4.41 -9.35 3.57
N VAL A 19 -4.98 -9.63 4.74
CA VAL A 19 -4.21 -9.66 6.00
C VAL A 19 -3.16 -10.77 5.98
N ASP A 20 -3.50 -11.94 5.44
CA ASP A 20 -2.53 -13.03 5.28
C ASP A 20 -1.43 -12.69 4.27
N TYR A 21 -1.78 -12.01 3.17
CA TYR A 21 -0.78 -11.41 2.28
C TYR A 21 0.13 -10.43 3.02
N LEU A 22 -0.42 -9.51 3.83
CA LEU A 22 0.38 -8.53 4.58
C LEU A 22 1.41 -9.22 5.49
N LYS A 23 1.09 -10.36 6.11
CA LYS A 23 2.04 -11.11 6.96
C LYS A 23 3.25 -11.65 6.20
N THR A 24 3.18 -11.78 4.87
CA THR A 24 4.30 -12.26 4.05
C THR A 24 5.32 -11.17 3.72
N LEU A 25 4.98 -9.90 3.97
CA LEU A 25 5.81 -8.77 3.57
C LEU A 25 7.01 -8.59 4.52
N PRO A 26 8.13 -8.04 4.01
CA PRO A 26 9.35 -7.84 4.79
C PRO A 26 9.24 -6.58 5.67
N TRP A 27 8.45 -6.66 6.74
CA TRP A 27 8.23 -5.53 7.64
C TRP A 27 9.45 -5.18 8.48
N CYS A 28 9.65 -3.89 8.69
CA CYS A 28 10.50 -3.32 9.73
C CYS A 28 9.69 -2.37 10.61
N SER A 29 10.15 -2.13 11.85
CA SER A 29 9.55 -1.16 12.78
C SER A 29 10.26 0.18 12.66
N GLN A 30 9.49 1.25 12.49
CA GLN A 30 9.99 2.62 12.54
C GLN A 30 9.96 3.17 13.97
N ASP A 31 8.95 2.77 14.74
CA ASP A 31 8.76 3.06 16.17
C ASP A 31 7.92 1.95 16.82
N ASP A 32 7.60 2.10 18.11
CA ASP A 32 6.84 1.13 18.90
C ASP A 32 5.37 0.93 18.45
N GLN A 33 4.93 1.57 17.36
CA GLN A 33 3.55 1.50 16.86
C GLN A 33 3.44 1.40 15.33
N THR A 34 4.53 1.62 14.60
CA THR A 34 4.53 1.77 13.15
C THR A 34 5.40 0.71 12.50
N LEU A 35 4.77 -0.11 11.66
CA LEU A 35 5.42 -1.03 10.76
C LEU A 35 5.52 -0.43 9.36
N VAL A 36 6.60 -0.72 8.68
CA VAL A 36 6.89 -0.24 7.34
C VAL A 36 7.39 -1.41 6.48
N ALA A 37 6.84 -1.52 5.27
CA ALA A 37 7.35 -2.42 4.24
C ALA A 37 7.47 -1.64 2.94
N VAL A 38 8.65 -1.70 2.32
CA VAL A 38 8.85 -1.24 0.93
C VAL A 38 8.75 -2.47 0.04
N TYR A 39 7.79 -2.47 -0.86
CA TYR A 39 7.53 -3.61 -1.73
C TYR A 39 7.05 -3.17 -3.11
N LYS A 40 6.85 -4.13 -4.01
CA LYS A 40 6.26 -3.85 -5.33
C LYS A 40 4.73 -3.82 -5.23
N LEU A 41 4.06 -3.00 -6.04
CA LEU A 41 2.61 -3.07 -6.22
C LEU A 41 2.26 -4.43 -6.83
N THR A 42 1.68 -5.30 -6.02
CA THR A 42 1.08 -6.57 -6.47
C THR A 42 -0.42 -6.40 -6.69
N SER A 43 -1.05 -7.37 -7.33
CA SER A 43 -2.50 -7.39 -7.54
C SER A 43 -3.28 -7.22 -6.23
N GLU A 44 -2.82 -7.83 -5.13
CA GLU A 44 -3.45 -7.69 -3.81
C GLU A 44 -3.42 -6.25 -3.30
N VAL A 45 -2.30 -5.55 -3.51
CA VAL A 45 -2.15 -4.14 -3.11
C VAL A 45 -2.99 -3.23 -4.01
N ILE A 46 -3.06 -3.51 -5.32
CA ILE A 46 -3.87 -2.73 -6.26
C ILE A 46 -5.36 -2.86 -5.92
N GLU A 47 -5.82 -4.07 -5.58
CA GLU A 47 -7.20 -4.28 -5.15
C GLU A 47 -7.50 -3.60 -3.81
N ALA A 48 -6.59 -3.68 -2.85
CA ALA A 48 -6.69 -2.94 -1.60
C ALA A 48 -6.79 -1.41 -1.83
N VAL A 49 -6.04 -0.88 -2.79
CA VAL A 49 -6.09 0.54 -3.17
C VAL A 49 -7.42 0.89 -3.84
N ARG A 50 -7.97 0.02 -4.69
CA ARG A 50 -9.29 0.20 -5.34
C ARG A 50 -10.41 0.40 -4.33
N GLU A 51 -10.36 -0.33 -3.21
CA GLU A 51 -11.33 -0.25 -2.11
C GLU A 51 -11.06 0.90 -1.13
N SER A 52 -9.99 1.67 -1.35
CA SER A 52 -9.57 2.78 -0.50
C SER A 52 -9.95 4.13 -1.07
N GLU A 53 -10.09 5.11 -0.18
CA GLU A 53 -9.99 6.51 -0.59
C GLU A 53 -8.52 6.85 -0.78
N VAL A 54 -8.20 7.48 -1.91
CA VAL A 54 -6.82 7.84 -2.26
C VAL A 54 -6.64 9.34 -2.12
N LYS A 55 -5.66 9.73 -1.31
CA LYS A 55 -5.27 11.12 -1.12
C LYS A 55 -4.10 11.45 -2.05
N LEU A 56 -4.28 12.46 -2.89
CA LEU A 56 -3.25 12.99 -3.79
C LEU A 56 -2.44 14.06 -3.05
N PHE A 57 -1.11 14.01 -3.18
CA PHE A 57 -0.21 15.02 -2.64
C PHE A 57 0.79 15.49 -3.71
N PRO A 58 1.20 16.78 -3.68
CA PRO A 58 0.79 17.82 -2.73
C PRO A 58 -0.66 18.33 -2.96
N GLY A 59 -1.33 18.85 -1.93
CA GLY A 59 -2.68 19.42 -2.02
C GLY A 59 -3.77 18.67 -1.26
N GLY A 60 -3.57 17.38 -0.97
CA GLY A 60 -4.41 16.62 -0.04
C GLY A 60 -5.82 16.32 -0.51
N MET A 61 -6.08 16.39 -1.82
CA MET A 61 -7.37 16.06 -2.41
C MET A 61 -7.67 14.56 -2.25
N ILE A 62 -8.85 14.23 -1.74
CA ILE A 62 -9.31 12.84 -1.61
C ILE A 62 -10.11 12.49 -2.86
N VAL A 63 -9.69 11.44 -3.56
CA VAL A 63 -10.32 10.95 -4.79
C VAL A 63 -10.48 9.43 -4.73
N LYS A 64 -11.42 8.90 -5.52
CA LYS A 64 -11.37 7.49 -5.93
C LYS A 64 -10.52 7.39 -7.19
N LEU A 65 -9.65 6.39 -7.25
CA LEU A 65 -8.84 6.19 -8.46
C LEU A 65 -9.74 5.85 -9.65
N PRO A 66 -9.56 6.52 -10.80
CA PRO A 66 -10.24 6.14 -12.02
C PRO A 66 -9.89 4.70 -12.43
N ARG A 67 -10.85 3.98 -13.01
CA ARG A 67 -10.65 2.61 -13.51
C ARG A 67 -9.46 2.49 -14.46
N SER A 68 -9.22 3.49 -15.32
CA SER A 68 -8.08 3.52 -16.24
C SER A 68 -6.73 3.51 -15.52
N VAL A 69 -6.63 4.17 -14.37
CA VAL A 69 -5.42 4.18 -13.55
C VAL A 69 -5.19 2.79 -12.95
N LEU A 70 -6.24 2.21 -12.34
CA LEU A 70 -6.17 0.86 -11.77
C LEU A 70 -5.76 -0.19 -12.82
N MET A 71 -6.34 -0.12 -14.02
CA MET A 71 -5.96 -1.00 -15.13
C MET A 71 -4.49 -0.81 -15.55
N GLY A 72 -4.00 0.43 -15.59
CA GLY A 72 -2.58 0.69 -15.90
C GLY A 72 -1.62 0.18 -14.82
N LEU A 73 -2.01 0.21 -13.55
CA LEU A 73 -1.24 -0.40 -12.47
C LEU A 73 -1.21 -1.93 -12.59
N GLN A 74 -2.37 -2.54 -12.88
CA GLN A 74 -2.48 -3.99 -13.06
C GLN A 74 -1.66 -4.46 -14.26
N GLN A 75 -1.75 -3.76 -15.39
CA GLN A 75 -0.95 -4.07 -16.58
C GLN A 75 0.55 -4.08 -16.28
N LYS A 76 1.07 -3.07 -15.56
CA LYS A 76 2.48 -3.02 -15.16
C LYS A 76 2.88 -4.18 -14.24
N CYS A 77 1.97 -4.62 -13.37
CA CYS A 77 2.17 -5.80 -12.54
C CYS A 77 2.25 -7.07 -13.39
N ASP A 78 1.31 -7.25 -14.33
CA ASP A 78 1.22 -8.40 -15.23
C ASP A 78 2.41 -8.49 -16.20
N GLU A 79 2.96 -7.34 -16.62
CA GLU A 79 4.16 -7.22 -17.46
C GLU A 79 5.49 -7.42 -16.69
N GLU A 80 5.43 -7.87 -15.42
CA GLU A 80 6.58 -8.01 -14.51
C GLU A 80 7.39 -6.72 -14.29
N GLN A 81 6.75 -5.56 -14.49
CA GLN A 81 7.31 -4.23 -14.24
C GLN A 81 6.53 -3.44 -13.17
N PRO A 82 6.24 -4.04 -12.00
CA PRO A 82 5.43 -3.39 -10.98
C PRO A 82 6.12 -2.14 -10.44
N LEU A 83 5.31 -1.13 -10.12
CA LEU A 83 5.80 0.10 -9.50
C LEU A 83 6.10 -0.15 -8.01
N PRO A 84 7.07 0.55 -7.42
CA PRO A 84 7.33 0.46 -6.00
C PRO A 84 6.18 1.07 -5.19
N ALA A 85 5.95 0.51 -4.01
CA ALA A 85 5.01 0.99 -3.01
C ALA A 85 5.63 0.94 -1.61
N VAL A 86 5.19 1.86 -0.76
CA VAL A 86 5.47 1.86 0.67
C VAL A 86 4.18 1.57 1.40
N LEU A 87 4.19 0.52 2.20
CA LEU A 87 3.11 0.16 3.08
C LEU A 87 3.49 0.60 4.49
N VAL A 88 2.68 1.47 5.08
CA VAL A 88 2.86 1.97 6.46
C VAL A 88 1.68 1.50 7.29
N TRP A 89 1.93 0.56 8.19
CA TRP A 89 0.89 -0.05 9.01
C TRP A 89 0.97 0.48 10.44
N LYS A 90 -0.05 1.26 10.81
CA LYS A 90 -0.24 1.85 12.13
C LYS A 90 -1.43 1.20 12.81
N LYS A 91 -1.59 1.44 14.11
CA LYS A 91 -2.80 1.05 14.86
C LYS A 91 -4.11 1.61 14.25
N SER A 92 -4.04 2.78 13.61
CA SER A 92 -5.20 3.40 12.95
C SER A 92 -5.58 2.76 11.60
N GLY A 93 -4.69 1.97 11.01
CA GLY A 93 -4.89 1.37 9.70
C GLY A 93 -3.61 1.28 8.87
N LEU A 94 -3.78 0.87 7.62
CA LEU A 94 -2.73 0.72 6.63
C LEU A 94 -2.77 1.88 5.64
N GLU A 95 -1.64 2.53 5.45
CA GLU A 95 -1.43 3.51 4.38
C GLU A 95 -0.60 2.85 3.27
N ILE A 96 -1.03 3.00 2.02
CA ILE A 96 -0.36 2.47 0.83
C ILE A 96 0.06 3.65 -0.02
N TRP A 97 1.36 3.90 -0.10
CA TRP A 97 1.93 5.02 -0.84
C TRP A 97 2.56 4.51 -2.12
N PHE A 98 2.20 5.11 -3.25
CA PHE A 98 2.75 4.73 -4.55
C PHE A 98 2.75 5.92 -5.50
N ARG A 99 3.42 5.75 -6.64
CA ARG A 99 3.53 6.76 -7.69
C ARG A 99 3.15 6.13 -9.02
N ARG A 100 2.50 6.90 -9.89
CA ARG A 100 2.05 6.43 -11.21
C ARG A 100 3.16 6.40 -12.28
N GLN A 101 4.21 7.20 -12.10
CA GLN A 101 5.34 7.27 -13.02
C GLN A 101 6.47 6.34 -12.58
N LYS A 102 6.98 5.54 -13.53
CA LYS A 102 8.13 4.66 -13.33
C LYS A 102 9.35 5.55 -13.18
N SER A 103 9.92 5.60 -11.99
CA SER A 103 11.09 6.42 -11.81
C SER A 103 12.32 5.60 -12.14
N ALA A 104 12.81 5.76 -13.36
CA ALA A 104 14.20 5.43 -13.68
C ALA A 104 15.19 6.18 -12.75
N GLU A 105 14.71 7.20 -12.03
CA GLU A 105 15.48 8.10 -11.17
C GLU A 105 15.13 7.97 -9.67
N PHE A 106 14.26 7.03 -9.27
CA PHE A 106 13.81 6.87 -7.89
C PHE A 106 13.88 5.40 -7.51
N PRO A 107 15.11 4.90 -7.26
CA PRO A 107 15.31 3.53 -6.85
C PRO A 107 14.74 3.28 -5.43
N PHE A 108 14.52 2.02 -5.06
CA PHE A 108 13.83 1.57 -3.84
C PHE A 108 14.33 2.23 -2.52
N ASP A 109 15.55 2.74 -2.55
CA ASP A 109 16.37 3.38 -1.54
C ASP A 109 16.17 4.91 -1.42
N THR A 110 15.49 5.56 -2.38
CA THR A 110 15.35 7.03 -2.44
C THR A 110 14.14 7.62 -1.72
N TRP A 111 13.40 6.86 -0.90
CA TRP A 111 12.36 7.46 -0.03
C TRP A 111 12.91 8.47 1.00
N SER A 112 14.24 8.49 1.17
CA SER A 112 15.02 9.45 1.93
C SER A 112 15.46 10.69 1.13
N ASP A 113 15.31 10.69 -0.20
CA ASP A 113 15.72 11.79 -1.07
C ASP A 113 14.74 12.97 -0.94
N PRO A 114 15.17 14.17 -0.55
CA PRO A 114 14.31 15.35 -0.52
C PRO A 114 13.68 15.71 -1.88
N ALA A 115 14.29 15.36 -3.01
CA ALA A 115 13.72 15.57 -4.35
C ALA A 115 12.42 14.77 -4.56
N ALA A 116 12.23 13.69 -3.79
CA ALA A 116 10.99 12.93 -3.70
C ALA A 116 9.76 13.78 -3.36
N LEU A 117 9.96 14.85 -2.60
CA LEU A 117 8.89 15.66 -2.02
C LEU A 117 8.09 16.43 -3.07
N ALA A 118 8.72 16.75 -4.20
CA ALA A 118 8.10 17.50 -5.28
C ALA A 118 7.28 16.60 -6.23
N ILE A 119 7.37 15.27 -6.09
CA ILE A 119 6.75 14.32 -7.00
C ILE A 119 5.35 13.95 -6.50
N GLU A 120 4.36 13.97 -7.39
CA GLU A 120 2.98 13.60 -7.07
C GLU A 120 2.92 12.17 -6.51
N ARG A 121 2.36 12.03 -5.31
CA ARG A 121 2.22 10.76 -4.60
C ARG A 121 0.76 10.48 -4.29
N GLU A 122 0.43 9.21 -4.36
CA GLU A 122 -0.90 8.71 -4.07
C GLU A 122 -0.86 7.90 -2.79
N LYS A 123 -1.78 8.22 -1.88
CA LYS A 123 -1.90 7.55 -0.61
C LYS A 123 -3.28 6.91 -0.47
N GLY A 124 -3.36 5.60 -0.68
CA GLY A 124 -4.53 4.81 -0.28
C GLY A 124 -4.56 4.63 1.23
N VAL A 125 -5.74 4.78 1.84
CA VAL A 125 -5.91 4.56 3.28
C VAL A 125 -6.97 3.48 3.52
N LEU A 126 -6.53 2.40 4.16
CA LEU A 126 -7.39 1.37 4.72
C LEU A 126 -7.43 1.54 6.24
N THR A 127 -8.60 1.88 6.77
CA THR A 127 -8.77 2.07 8.21
C THR A 127 -8.68 0.73 8.95
N ALA A 128 -8.32 0.77 10.24
CA ALA A 128 -8.35 -0.43 11.09
C ALA A 128 -9.72 -1.13 11.07
N ALA A 129 -10.81 -0.36 10.97
CA ALA A 129 -12.16 -0.90 10.83
C ALA A 129 -12.34 -1.75 9.56
N LYS A 130 -11.70 -1.38 8.44
CA LYS A 130 -11.73 -2.18 7.19
C LYS A 130 -10.93 -3.47 7.29
N LEU A 131 -9.81 -3.44 8.02
CA LEU A 131 -8.94 -4.62 8.21
C LEU A 131 -9.48 -5.58 9.30
N GLY A 132 -10.38 -5.11 10.16
CA GLY A 132 -11.01 -5.91 11.20
C GLY A 132 -10.05 -6.37 12.30
N GLU A 133 -10.55 -7.25 13.17
CA GLU A 133 -9.78 -7.80 14.30
C GLU A 133 -8.55 -8.59 13.85
N ALA A 134 -8.67 -9.31 12.72
CA ALA A 134 -7.56 -10.05 12.12
C ALA A 134 -6.38 -9.12 11.76
N GLY A 135 -6.67 -7.94 11.21
CA GLY A 135 -5.65 -6.93 10.93
C GLY A 135 -4.98 -6.39 12.20
N ALA A 136 -5.77 -6.11 13.25
CA ALA A 136 -5.22 -5.64 14.52
C ALA A 136 -4.31 -6.70 15.19
N ALA A 137 -4.71 -7.97 15.16
CA ALA A 137 -3.92 -9.07 15.69
C ALA A 137 -2.62 -9.27 14.89
N ALA A 138 -2.70 -9.23 13.55
CA ALA A 138 -1.54 -9.36 12.68
C ALA A 138 -0.54 -8.21 12.87
N HIS A 139 -1.03 -6.97 13.00
CA HIS A 139 -0.17 -5.82 13.28
C HIS A 139 0.61 -5.98 14.59
N ALA A 140 -0.07 -6.35 15.67
CA ALA A 140 0.56 -6.57 16.97
C ALA A 140 1.60 -7.71 16.93
N GLU A 141 1.26 -8.82 16.26
CA GLU A 141 2.16 -9.96 16.07
C GLU A 141 3.44 -9.54 15.33
N LEU A 142 3.30 -8.89 14.17
CA LEU A 142 4.41 -8.47 13.33
C LEU A 142 5.27 -7.42 14.04
N LEU A 143 4.66 -6.48 14.75
CA LEU A 143 5.36 -5.44 15.49
C LEU A 143 6.27 -6.02 16.57
N SER A 144 5.84 -7.08 17.27
CA SER A 144 6.67 -7.75 18.28
C SER A 144 7.89 -8.48 17.70
N LYS A 145 7.88 -8.79 16.40
CA LYS A 145 8.92 -9.56 15.69
C LYS A 145 9.78 -8.71 14.77
N ALA A 146 9.31 -7.51 14.41
CA ALA A 146 9.96 -6.65 13.43
C ALA A 146 11.28 -6.08 13.97
N LYS A 147 12.30 -6.08 13.12
CA LYS A 147 13.56 -5.36 13.38
C LYS A 147 13.39 -3.89 13.04
N GLN A 148 14.24 -3.03 13.60
CA GLN A 148 14.22 -1.62 13.31
C GLN A 148 14.54 -1.35 11.83
N CYS A 149 13.85 -0.38 11.22
CA CYS A 149 14.07 -0.01 9.82
C CYS A 149 15.48 0.54 9.60
N PRO A 150 16.17 0.16 8.50
CA PRO A 150 17.53 0.64 8.20
C PRO A 150 17.57 2.13 7.85
N ALA A 151 16.44 2.69 7.42
CA ALA A 151 16.24 4.12 7.20
C ALA A 151 14.85 4.50 7.72
N MET A 152 14.73 5.68 8.34
CA MET A 152 13.43 6.20 8.74
C MET A 152 12.66 6.66 7.50
N ILE A 153 11.42 6.20 7.33
CA ILE A 153 10.54 6.79 6.32
C ILE A 153 10.09 8.15 6.86
N PRO A 154 10.27 9.24 6.11
CA PRO A 154 9.89 10.55 6.61
C PRO A 154 8.38 10.62 6.90
N GLN A 155 8.03 11.30 8.00
CA GLN A 155 6.63 11.54 8.36
C GLN A 155 6.07 12.60 7.40
N TYR A 156 5.09 12.19 6.60
CA TYR A 156 4.64 12.90 5.40
C TYR A 156 3.15 13.27 5.41
#